data_AF-B4FU96-F1
#
_entry.id   AF-B4FU96-F1
#
_cell.length_a   1.000
_cell.length_b   1.000
_cell.length_c   1.000
_cell.angle_alpha   90.00
_cell.angle_beta   90.00
_cell.angle_gamma   90.00
#
_symmetry.space_group_name_H-M   'P 1'
#
loop_
_entity.id
_entity.type
_entity.pdbx_description
1 polymer ?
#
loop_
_entity_poly.entity_id
_entity_poly.type
_entity_poly.pdbx_seq_one_letter_code
_entity_poly.pdbx_strand_id
1 'polypeptide(L)'
;MDAFLQRLKRLDAYPKVNEDFYKRTLSGGIVTLVAAVVMLLLFISETRSYFYSATETKLVVDTSRGERLRVNFDITFLSIPCTLLSVDTMDISGEQHQDIRHDIEKIRLDAHGNVIEARKVSIGGAKIERPLQKHGGRLDKGEQYCGTCYGAEESDEQCCNSCEEVREAYKKKGWALTNPDLIDQCAREDFVERVKTQQDEGCNVHGFLDVSKVAGNFHFAPGKGFYESNIDVPELSLLEGGFNITHKINKLSFGTEFPGVVNPLDGAQWTQPASDGTYQYFIKVVPTIYTDIRGHNIHSNQFSVTEHFRDGNVRPKPQPGVFFFYDFSPIKVIFTEESRSLLHYLTNLCAIVGGVFTVSGIIDSFIYHGQKALKKKMELGKYR
;
A
#
# COMPACT_ATOMS: atom_id res chain seq x y z
N MET A 1 -6.96 -33.07 -59.41
CA MET A 1 -7.52 -33.03 -58.03
C MET A 1 -8.13 -34.36 -57.59
N ASP A 2 -8.82 -35.09 -58.47
CA ASP A 2 -9.54 -36.33 -58.09
C ASP A 2 -8.66 -37.45 -57.54
N ALA A 3 -7.45 -37.64 -58.08
CA ALA A 3 -6.51 -38.64 -57.54
C ALA A 3 -6.07 -38.32 -56.10
N PHE A 4 -5.96 -37.04 -55.75
CA PHE A 4 -5.65 -36.60 -54.39
C PHE A 4 -6.85 -36.82 -53.46
N LEU A 5 -8.07 -36.47 -53.92
CA LEU A 5 -9.31 -36.71 -53.17
C LEU A 5 -9.58 -38.21 -52.92
N GLN A 6 -9.30 -39.08 -53.90
CA GLN A 6 -9.41 -40.53 -53.72
C GLN A 6 -8.37 -41.08 -52.73
N ARG A 7 -7.14 -40.53 -52.72
CA ARG A 7 -6.13 -40.87 -51.71
C ARG A 7 -6.57 -40.42 -50.31
N LEU A 8 -7.16 -39.23 -50.18
CA LEU A 8 -7.74 -38.75 -48.92
C LEU A 8 -8.90 -39.64 -48.45
N LYS A 9 -9.73 -40.17 -49.36
CA LYS A 9 -10.79 -41.11 -49.00
C LYS A 9 -10.26 -42.43 -48.43
N ARG A 10 -9.03 -42.84 -48.79
CA ARG A 10 -8.37 -44.01 -48.16
C ARG A 10 -7.86 -43.74 -46.75
N LEU A 11 -7.76 -42.48 -46.35
CA LEU A 11 -7.44 -42.08 -44.98
C LEU A 11 -8.69 -41.93 -44.11
N ASP A 12 -9.88 -42.32 -44.61
CA ASP A 12 -11.11 -42.33 -43.83
C ASP A 12 -11.04 -43.43 -42.76
N ALA A 13 -10.72 -43.03 -41.52
CA ALA A 13 -10.65 -43.92 -40.36
C ALA A 13 -12.03 -44.35 -39.85
N TYR A 14 -13.12 -43.71 -40.31
CA TYR A 14 -14.48 -43.96 -39.83
C TYR A 14 -15.38 -44.40 -40.97
N PRO A 15 -15.25 -45.66 -41.44
CA PRO A 15 -16.17 -46.20 -42.44
C PRO A 15 -17.61 -46.13 -41.93
N LYS A 16 -18.50 -45.53 -42.73
CA LYS A 16 -19.92 -45.38 -42.38
C LYS A 16 -20.56 -46.76 -42.28
N VAL A 17 -20.98 -47.14 -41.08
CA VAL A 17 -21.64 -48.43 -40.81
C VAL A 17 -23.11 -48.33 -41.20
N ASN A 18 -23.66 -49.37 -41.85
CA ASN A 18 -25.07 -49.43 -42.24
C ASN A 18 -26.00 -49.31 -41.03
N GLU A 19 -27.15 -48.65 -41.21
CA GLU A 19 -28.10 -48.35 -40.13
C GLU A 19 -28.68 -49.60 -39.44
N ASP A 20 -28.74 -50.73 -40.15
CA ASP A 20 -29.29 -52.01 -39.67
C ASP A 20 -28.53 -52.61 -38.48
N PHE A 21 -27.28 -52.18 -38.25
CA PHE A 21 -26.46 -52.68 -37.15
C PHE A 21 -26.68 -51.92 -35.83
N TYR A 22 -27.45 -50.81 -35.85
CA TYR A 22 -27.75 -50.03 -34.64
C TYR A 22 -29.08 -50.47 -34.00
N LYS A 23 -29.02 -51.07 -32.81
CA LYS A 23 -30.22 -51.31 -31.99
C LYS A 23 -30.40 -50.17 -30.99
N ARG A 24 -31.40 -49.31 -31.22
CA ARG A 24 -31.80 -48.27 -30.27
C ARG A 24 -32.49 -48.92 -29.07
N THR A 25 -31.99 -48.66 -27.86
CA THR A 25 -32.57 -49.13 -26.60
C THR A 25 -33.00 -47.94 -25.75
N LEU A 26 -34.05 -48.09 -24.94
CA LEU A 26 -34.48 -47.04 -24.00
C LEU A 26 -33.40 -46.76 -22.96
N SER A 27 -32.72 -47.80 -22.46
CA SER A 27 -31.61 -47.66 -21.51
C SER A 27 -30.42 -46.93 -22.10
N GLY A 28 -30.04 -47.23 -23.37
CA GLY A 28 -28.98 -46.51 -24.07
C GLY A 28 -29.31 -45.03 -24.23
N GLY A 29 -30.58 -44.69 -24.52
CA GLY A 29 -31.06 -43.31 -24.54
C GLY A 29 -30.81 -42.58 -23.22
N ILE A 30 -31.17 -43.20 -22.08
CA ILE A 30 -30.91 -42.62 -20.75
C ILE A 30 -29.41 -42.44 -20.49
N VAL A 31 -28.58 -43.44 -20.83
CA VAL A 31 -27.12 -43.35 -20.67
C VAL A 31 -26.56 -42.20 -21.50
N THR A 32 -27.00 -42.03 -22.75
CA THR A 32 -26.55 -40.90 -23.60
C THR A 32 -26.97 -39.54 -23.06
N LEU A 33 -28.17 -39.42 -22.49
CA LEU A 33 -28.63 -38.17 -21.88
C LEU A 33 -27.79 -37.81 -20.64
N VAL A 34 -27.54 -38.79 -19.76
CA VAL A 34 -26.66 -38.61 -18.60
C VAL A 34 -25.24 -38.25 -19.04
N ALA A 35 -24.71 -38.93 -20.06
CA ALA A 35 -23.40 -38.64 -20.62
C ALA A 35 -23.30 -37.23 -21.19
N ALA A 36 -24.33 -36.76 -21.92
CA ALA A 36 -24.40 -35.41 -22.46
C ALA A 36 -24.42 -34.35 -21.35
N VAL A 37 -25.17 -34.57 -20.27
CA VAL A 37 -25.18 -33.68 -19.11
C VAL A 37 -23.80 -33.64 -18.44
N VAL A 38 -23.15 -34.79 -18.24
CA VAL A 38 -21.80 -34.86 -17.66
C VAL A 38 -20.77 -34.16 -18.57
N MET A 39 -20.81 -34.39 -19.88
CA MET A 39 -19.95 -33.70 -20.84
C MET A 39 -20.14 -32.18 -20.77
N LEU A 40 -21.38 -31.70 -20.73
CA LEU A 40 -21.69 -30.28 -20.63
C LEU A 40 -21.15 -29.66 -19.33
N LEU A 41 -21.34 -30.33 -18.19
CA LEU A 41 -20.84 -29.85 -16.90
C LEU A 41 -19.31 -29.79 -16.86
N LEU A 42 -18.64 -30.82 -17.36
CA LEU A 42 -17.17 -30.85 -17.45
C LEU A 42 -16.65 -29.78 -18.41
N PHE A 43 -17.32 -29.56 -19.55
CA PHE A 43 -16.99 -28.49 -20.49
C PHE A 43 -17.08 -27.10 -19.84
N ILE A 44 -18.19 -26.81 -19.13
CA ILE A 44 -18.37 -25.54 -18.41
C ILE A 44 -17.29 -25.38 -17.34
N SER A 45 -17.00 -26.45 -16.59
CA SER A 45 -15.96 -26.46 -15.56
C SER A 45 -14.57 -26.15 -16.14
N GLU A 46 -14.17 -26.84 -17.21
CA GLU A 46 -12.87 -26.64 -17.84
C GLU A 46 -12.76 -25.25 -18.47
N THR A 47 -13.83 -24.77 -19.10
CA THR A 47 -13.89 -23.43 -19.69
C THR A 47 -13.79 -22.36 -18.62
N ARG A 48 -14.51 -22.49 -17.50
CA ARG A 48 -14.36 -21.59 -16.34
C ARG A 48 -12.94 -21.63 -15.78
N SER A 49 -12.34 -22.82 -15.69
CA SER A 49 -10.97 -22.98 -15.20
C SER A 49 -9.92 -22.42 -16.16
N TYR A 50 -10.19 -22.35 -17.46
CA TYR A 50 -9.32 -21.71 -18.45
C TYR A 50 -9.37 -20.18 -18.33
N PHE A 51 -10.56 -19.61 -18.08
CA PHE A 51 -10.72 -18.17 -17.85
C PHE A 51 -10.22 -17.69 -16.49
N TYR A 52 -10.00 -18.59 -15.53
CA TYR A 52 -9.43 -18.24 -14.23
C TYR A 52 -7.90 -18.27 -14.30
N SER A 53 -7.26 -17.10 -14.19
CA SER A 53 -5.81 -16.98 -14.06
C SER A 53 -5.37 -17.38 -12.65
N ALA A 54 -4.34 -18.22 -12.55
CA ALA A 54 -3.75 -18.59 -11.26
C ALA A 54 -2.48 -17.75 -11.02
N THR A 55 -2.31 -17.28 -9.79
CA THR A 55 -1.09 -16.63 -9.34
C THR A 55 -0.14 -17.67 -8.76
N GLU A 56 1.04 -17.84 -9.36
CA GLU A 56 2.12 -18.61 -8.78
C GLU A 56 2.92 -17.72 -7.80
N THR A 57 3.26 -18.25 -6.63
CA THR A 57 4.07 -17.55 -5.62
C THR A 57 5.44 -18.19 -5.50
N LYS A 58 6.49 -17.38 -5.65
CA LYS A 58 7.88 -17.81 -5.46
C LYS A 58 8.54 -16.96 -4.38
N LEU A 59 9.30 -17.61 -3.51
CA LEU A 59 10.09 -16.94 -2.48
C LEU A 59 11.56 -17.04 -2.87
N VAL A 60 12.21 -15.88 -3.03
CA VAL A 60 13.63 -15.79 -3.39
C VAL A 60 14.35 -14.87 -2.42
N VAL A 61 15.67 -14.96 -2.35
CA VAL A 61 16.47 -14.01 -1.56
C VAL A 61 16.59 -12.71 -2.33
N ASP A 62 16.37 -11.59 -1.65
CA ASP A 62 16.59 -10.29 -2.25
C ASP A 62 18.09 -9.98 -2.36
N THR A 63 18.54 -9.68 -3.58
CA THR A 63 19.94 -9.34 -3.87
C THR A 63 20.12 -7.87 -4.25
N SER A 64 19.05 -7.08 -4.36
CA SER A 64 19.18 -5.68 -4.75
C SER A 64 19.67 -4.80 -3.60
N ARG A 65 20.61 -3.91 -3.90
CA ARG A 65 21.26 -2.98 -2.97
C ARG A 65 21.17 -1.56 -3.50
N GLY A 66 21.03 -0.58 -2.62
CA GLY A 66 21.08 0.85 -2.97
C GLY A 66 19.83 1.40 -3.66
N GLU A 67 18.74 0.63 -3.69
CA GLU A 67 17.45 1.14 -4.18
C GLU A 67 16.87 2.18 -3.22
N ARG A 68 16.14 3.16 -3.76
CA ARG A 68 15.29 4.07 -2.98
C ARG A 68 13.87 3.52 -2.97
N LEU A 69 13.19 3.65 -1.85
CA LEU A 69 11.82 3.23 -1.65
C LEU A 69 10.95 4.45 -1.38
N ARG A 70 9.85 4.55 -2.11
CA ARG A 70 8.82 5.55 -1.86
C ARG A 70 7.85 5.06 -0.78
N VAL A 71 7.74 5.77 0.33
CA VAL A 71 6.75 5.52 1.38
C VAL A 71 5.62 6.53 1.22
N ASN A 72 4.44 6.09 0.82
CA ASN A 72 3.27 6.96 0.75
C ASN A 72 2.49 6.85 2.05
N PHE A 73 2.12 7.98 2.63
CA PHE A 73 1.39 8.02 3.89
C PHE A 73 0.31 9.09 3.82
N ASP A 74 -0.82 8.79 4.46
CA ASP A 74 -1.93 9.70 4.71
C ASP A 74 -2.41 9.45 6.13
N ILE A 75 -2.06 10.36 7.04
CA ILE A 75 -2.27 10.22 8.48
C ILE A 75 -2.91 11.48 9.04
N THR A 76 -4.00 11.30 9.77
CA THR A 76 -4.74 12.37 10.44
C THR A 76 -4.48 12.36 11.94
N PHE A 77 -4.11 13.52 12.49
CA PHE A 77 -3.99 13.82 13.91
C PHE A 77 -5.13 14.78 14.31
N LEU A 78 -6.00 14.42 15.25
CA LEU A 78 -7.16 15.24 15.58
C LEU A 78 -6.86 16.35 16.61
N SER A 79 -5.81 16.18 17.41
CA SER A 79 -5.51 17.06 18.55
C SER A 79 -4.12 17.69 18.44
N ILE A 80 -3.57 17.76 17.22
CA ILE A 80 -2.27 18.38 16.95
C ILE A 80 -2.41 19.30 15.74
N PRO A 81 -2.13 20.61 15.88
CA PRO A 81 -2.17 21.53 14.77
C PRO A 81 -1.00 21.32 13.80
N CYS A 82 -1.25 21.54 12.51
CA CYS A 82 -0.26 21.35 11.44
C CYS A 82 1.02 22.17 11.61
N THR A 83 0.93 23.32 12.28
CA THR A 83 2.06 24.22 12.56
C THR A 83 3.07 23.62 13.54
N LEU A 84 2.61 22.75 14.45
CA LEU A 84 3.46 22.10 15.46
C LEU A 84 3.93 20.70 15.02
N LEU A 85 3.17 20.04 14.16
CA LEU A 85 3.47 18.70 13.68
C LEU A 85 4.66 18.72 12.71
N SER A 86 5.71 17.96 13.01
CA SER A 86 6.86 17.76 12.13
C SER A 86 6.95 16.31 11.68
N VAL A 87 7.37 16.11 10.43
CA VAL A 87 7.67 14.78 9.86
C VAL A 87 9.18 14.73 9.69
N ASP A 88 9.82 13.76 10.33
CA ASP A 88 11.25 13.55 10.21
C ASP A 88 11.54 12.09 9.85
N THR A 89 12.69 11.87 9.23
CA THR A 89 13.22 10.55 8.92
C THR A 89 14.62 10.40 9.51
N MET A 90 14.94 9.19 9.94
CA MET A 90 16.24 8.85 10.50
C MET A 90 16.58 7.42 10.10
N ASP A 91 17.71 7.24 9.42
CA ASP A 91 18.22 5.91 9.10
C ASP A 91 19.10 5.34 10.24
N ILE A 92 19.57 4.10 10.12
CA ILE A 92 20.52 3.53 11.09
C ILE A 92 21.88 4.24 11.10
N SER A 93 22.23 5.00 10.05
CA SER A 93 23.50 5.72 9.98
C SER A 93 23.46 7.03 10.79
N GLY A 94 22.25 7.46 11.17
CA GLY A 94 21.98 8.73 11.84
C GLY A 94 21.81 9.90 10.87
N GLU A 95 21.81 9.64 9.56
CA GLU A 95 21.54 10.64 8.54
C GLU A 95 20.05 11.01 8.57
N GLN A 96 19.77 12.28 8.89
CA GLN A 96 18.43 12.84 8.81
C GLN A 96 18.21 13.45 7.42
N HIS A 97 17.29 12.90 6.64
CA HIS A 97 16.85 13.55 5.42
C HIS A 97 15.81 14.61 5.81
N GLN A 98 16.25 15.88 5.89
CA GLN A 98 15.39 17.03 6.22
C GLN A 98 14.68 17.63 4.98
N ASP A 99 15.05 17.21 3.78
CA ASP A 99 14.72 17.87 2.51
C ASP A 99 13.44 17.38 1.82
N ILE A 100 12.51 16.77 2.57
CA ILE A 100 11.32 16.07 2.02
C ILE A 100 10.09 17.00 1.93
N ARG A 101 10.28 18.33 2.01
CA ARG A 101 9.17 19.28 2.14
C ARG A 101 8.28 19.40 0.91
N HIS A 102 8.85 19.23 -0.29
CA HIS A 102 8.10 19.48 -1.54
C HIS A 102 7.00 18.43 -1.80
N ASP A 103 7.08 17.28 -1.15
CA ASP A 103 6.21 16.12 -1.40
C ASP A 103 5.22 15.82 -0.27
N ILE A 104 5.24 16.64 0.80
CA ILE A 104 4.37 16.50 1.98
C ILE A 104 3.42 17.69 2.06
N GLU A 105 2.12 17.42 1.96
CA GLU A 105 1.07 18.42 2.12
C GLU A 105 0.39 18.24 3.50
N LYS A 106 0.23 19.35 4.22
CA LYS A 106 -0.45 19.40 5.52
C LYS A 106 -1.78 20.14 5.37
N ILE A 107 -2.88 19.44 5.62
CA ILE A 107 -4.24 19.97 5.55
C ILE A 107 -4.74 20.24 6.97
N ARG A 108 -5.23 21.45 7.21
CA ARG A 108 -5.79 21.85 8.50
C ARG A 108 -7.20 21.29 8.67
N LEU A 109 -7.45 20.73 9.84
CA LEU A 109 -8.74 20.16 10.21
C LEU A 109 -9.34 20.90 11.40
N ASP A 110 -10.67 20.98 11.44
CA ASP A 110 -11.39 21.42 12.64
C ASP A 110 -11.34 20.34 13.74
N ALA A 111 -11.84 20.69 14.94
CA ALA A 111 -11.96 19.78 16.07
C ALA A 111 -12.81 18.52 15.78
N HIS A 112 -13.63 18.54 14.73
CA HIS A 112 -14.49 17.42 14.32
C HIS A 112 -13.86 16.58 13.18
N GLY A 113 -12.70 16.98 12.65
CA GLY A 113 -12.01 16.31 11.55
C GLY A 113 -12.42 16.77 10.14
N ASN A 114 -13.19 17.85 9.99
CA ASN A 114 -13.50 18.43 8.67
C ASN A 114 -12.38 19.34 8.19
N VAL A 115 -12.17 19.38 6.87
CA VAL A 115 -11.14 20.23 6.25
C VAL A 115 -11.54 21.70 6.32
N ILE A 116 -10.72 22.51 7.00
CA ILE A 116 -10.90 23.97 7.08
C ILE A 116 -10.24 24.64 5.86
N GLU A 117 -8.99 24.26 5.55
CA GLU A 117 -8.17 24.89 4.52
C GLU A 117 -7.04 23.95 4.07
N ALA A 118 -7.00 23.61 2.77
CA ALA A 118 -5.87 22.93 2.14
C ALA A 118 -4.91 23.98 1.57
N ARG A 119 -4.13 24.64 2.43
CA ARG A 119 -3.21 25.70 1.99
C ARG A 119 -1.89 25.08 1.51
N LYS A 120 -1.56 25.22 0.23
CA LYS A 120 -0.15 25.33 -0.18
C LYS A 120 0.36 26.65 0.39
N VAL A 121 1.31 26.59 1.31
CA VAL A 121 1.84 27.79 1.97
C VAL A 121 2.48 28.70 0.91
N SER A 122 1.72 29.68 0.40
CA SER A 122 2.30 30.82 -0.30
C SER A 122 3.05 31.68 0.72
N ILE A 123 4.36 31.73 0.51
CA ILE A 123 5.35 32.55 1.20
C ILE A 123 4.98 34.03 1.03
N GLY A 124 4.92 34.78 2.14
CA GLY A 124 4.95 36.25 2.15
C GLY A 124 3.60 36.95 1.93
N GLY A 125 3.00 37.46 3.00
CA GLY A 125 1.79 38.28 2.89
C GLY A 125 1.33 38.92 4.19
N ALA A 126 2.18 39.73 4.84
CA ALA A 126 1.72 40.71 5.82
C ALA A 126 2.54 42.00 5.73
N LYS A 127 1.80 43.11 5.88
CA LYS A 127 2.12 44.47 5.43
C LYS A 127 3.16 45.15 6.34
N ILE A 128 4.43 45.09 5.95
CA ILE A 128 5.39 46.13 6.35
C ILE A 128 5.95 46.70 5.06
N GLU A 129 5.70 47.99 4.80
CA GLU A 129 6.16 48.64 3.57
C GLU A 129 7.68 48.59 3.40
N ARG A 130 8.43 48.41 4.50
CA ARG A 130 9.90 48.28 4.54
C ARG A 130 10.39 47.36 5.69
N PRO A 131 10.40 46.02 5.53
CA PRO A 131 10.88 45.10 6.58
C PRO A 131 12.38 45.30 6.87
N LEU A 132 12.82 44.86 8.07
CA LEU A 132 14.23 44.91 8.49
C LEU A 132 15.07 43.89 7.71
N GLN A 133 16.20 44.34 7.18
CA GLN A 133 17.16 43.50 6.45
C GLN A 133 18.30 43.06 7.38
N LYS A 134 19.04 42.01 6.96
CA LYS A 134 20.23 41.48 7.66
C LYS A 134 21.27 42.54 8.03
N HIS A 135 21.45 43.59 7.20
CA HIS A 135 22.40 44.68 7.45
C HIS A 135 21.90 45.76 8.44
N GLY A 136 20.70 45.59 9.00
CA GLY A 136 20.08 46.54 9.93
C GLY A 136 19.30 47.67 9.25
N GLY A 137 19.42 47.82 7.92
CA GLY A 137 18.61 48.75 7.14
C GLY A 137 17.21 48.23 6.83
N ARG A 138 16.32 49.14 6.41
CA ARG A 138 14.96 48.82 5.95
C ARG A 138 14.95 48.59 4.45
N LEU A 139 14.09 47.71 3.92
CA LEU A 139 13.98 47.43 2.47
C LEU A 139 13.84 48.71 1.63
N ASP A 140 14.73 48.90 0.66
CA ASP A 140 14.68 49.99 -0.31
C ASP A 140 14.17 49.53 -1.69
N LYS A 141 13.76 50.50 -2.53
CA LYS A 141 13.15 50.22 -3.84
C LYS A 141 14.18 49.58 -4.77
N GLY A 142 14.00 48.29 -5.07
CA GLY A 142 14.86 47.52 -5.97
C GLY A 142 15.80 46.54 -5.28
N GLU A 143 15.81 46.48 -3.94
CA GLU A 143 16.56 45.49 -3.18
C GLU A 143 15.76 44.20 -3.00
N GLN A 144 16.47 43.06 -2.99
CA GLN A 144 15.88 41.77 -2.65
C GLN A 144 15.82 41.64 -1.12
N TYR A 145 14.65 41.31 -0.58
CA TYR A 145 14.49 41.12 0.85
C TYR A 145 15.34 39.93 1.33
N CYS A 146 16.22 40.21 2.29
CA CYS A 146 17.04 39.22 2.99
C CYS A 146 16.91 39.47 4.50
N GLY A 147 16.10 38.65 5.17
CA GLY A 147 15.97 38.70 6.63
C GLY A 147 17.13 38.00 7.36
N THR A 148 17.37 38.38 8.61
CA THR A 148 18.36 37.71 9.48
C THR A 148 17.77 36.46 10.12
N CYS A 149 18.61 35.45 10.34
CA CYS A 149 18.27 34.24 11.08
C CYS A 149 18.65 34.36 12.58
N TYR A 150 18.88 35.57 13.09
CA TYR A 150 19.18 35.87 14.51
C TYR A 150 20.36 35.05 15.09
N GLY A 151 21.40 34.81 14.30
CA GLY A 151 22.60 34.07 14.71
C GLY A 151 22.59 32.58 14.34
N ALA A 152 21.47 32.07 13.81
CA ALA A 152 21.36 30.69 13.36
C ALA A 152 21.85 30.48 11.90
N GLU A 153 22.45 31.49 11.27
CA GLU A 153 23.02 31.38 9.94
C GLU A 153 24.17 30.33 9.88
N GLU A 154 24.21 29.55 8.80
CA GLU A 154 25.34 28.67 8.47
C GLU A 154 26.35 29.32 7.56
N SER A 155 25.88 30.23 6.71
CA SER A 155 26.68 30.97 5.75
C SER A 155 26.34 32.45 5.82
N ASP A 156 27.30 33.29 5.47
CA ASP A 156 27.12 34.75 5.47
C ASP A 156 26.07 35.20 4.43
N GLU A 157 25.77 34.37 3.44
CA GLU A 157 24.76 34.63 2.40
C GLU A 157 23.36 34.09 2.74
N GLN A 158 23.23 33.28 3.80
CA GLN A 158 21.92 32.74 4.19
C GLN A 158 21.00 33.87 4.68
N CYS A 159 19.80 33.92 4.10
CA CYS A 159 18.71 34.81 4.47
C CYS A 159 17.54 33.98 5.00
N CYS A 160 16.91 34.43 6.09
CA CYS A 160 15.67 33.86 6.59
C CYS A 160 14.53 34.85 6.37
N ASN A 161 13.69 34.59 5.38
CA ASN A 161 12.62 35.49 4.95
C ASN A 161 11.28 35.19 5.62
N SER A 162 11.05 33.95 6.03
CA SER A 162 9.85 33.50 6.73
C SER A 162 10.16 33.11 8.18
N CYS A 163 9.14 33.13 9.04
CA CYS A 163 9.27 32.61 10.42
C CYS A 163 9.66 31.13 10.40
N GLU A 164 9.17 30.41 9.40
CA GLU A 164 9.51 29.01 9.18
C GLU A 164 11.00 28.81 8.89
N GLU A 165 11.60 29.58 7.97
CA GLU A 165 13.05 29.52 7.69
C GLU A 165 13.89 29.83 8.94
N VAL A 166 13.47 30.79 9.77
CA VAL A 166 14.17 31.08 11.04
C VAL A 166 14.10 29.88 11.99
N ARG A 167 12.92 29.26 12.13
CA ARG A 167 12.74 28.05 12.96
C ARG A 167 13.58 26.89 12.46
N GLU A 168 13.73 26.73 11.15
CA GLU A 168 14.58 25.70 10.56
C GLU A 168 16.06 25.95 10.83
N ALA A 169 16.52 27.18 10.69
CA ALA A 169 17.89 27.55 11.04
C ALA A 169 18.18 27.24 12.52
N TYR A 170 17.26 27.60 13.42
CA TYR A 170 17.37 27.28 14.86
C TYR A 170 17.37 25.77 15.11
N LYS A 171 16.44 25.02 14.49
CA LYS A 171 16.39 23.56 14.55
C LYS A 171 17.72 22.94 14.10
N LYS A 172 18.31 23.44 13.02
CA LYS A 172 19.58 22.93 12.47
C LYS A 172 20.76 23.18 13.41
N LYS A 173 20.74 24.27 14.18
CA LYS A 173 21.72 24.56 15.24
C LYS A 173 21.42 23.85 16.57
N GLY A 174 20.28 23.16 16.69
CA GLY A 174 19.81 22.58 17.96
C GLY A 174 19.42 23.64 19.00
N TRP A 175 19.04 24.84 18.54
CA TRP A 175 18.62 25.93 19.40
C TRP A 175 17.12 25.92 19.60
N ALA A 176 16.69 26.11 20.85
CA ALA A 176 15.28 26.29 21.16
C ALA A 176 14.85 27.72 20.84
N LEU A 177 13.73 27.86 20.13
CA LEU A 177 13.13 29.16 19.92
C LEU A 177 12.32 29.56 21.16
N THR A 178 12.95 30.32 22.05
CA THR A 178 12.36 30.72 23.34
C THR A 178 11.29 31.79 23.20
N ASN A 179 11.53 32.83 22.40
CA ASN A 179 10.62 33.96 22.21
C ASN A 179 10.39 34.27 20.73
N PRO A 180 9.38 33.66 20.08
CA PRO A 180 9.05 33.94 18.68
C PRO A 180 8.65 35.41 18.42
N ASP A 181 8.12 36.11 19.42
CA ASP A 181 7.67 37.51 19.28
C ASP A 181 8.82 38.50 19.07
N LEU A 182 10.05 38.14 19.47
CA LEU A 182 11.25 38.97 19.24
C LEU A 182 11.76 38.89 17.79
N ILE A 183 11.24 37.94 17.00
CA ILE A 183 11.65 37.72 15.62
C ILE A 183 10.65 38.43 14.71
N ASP A 184 11.11 39.46 14.00
CA ASP A 184 10.30 40.25 13.05
C ASP A 184 9.48 39.36 12.09
N GLN A 185 10.09 38.31 11.54
CA GLN A 185 9.44 37.37 10.62
C GLN A 185 8.28 36.60 11.29
N CYS A 186 8.44 36.20 12.55
CA CYS A 186 7.41 35.47 13.31
C CYS A 186 6.32 36.40 13.85
N ALA A 187 6.68 37.59 14.30
CA ALA A 187 5.72 38.63 14.68
C ALA A 187 4.88 39.09 13.48
N ARG A 188 5.50 39.33 12.31
CA ARG A 188 4.82 39.70 11.06
C ARG A 188 3.85 38.64 10.57
N GLU A 189 4.17 37.37 10.78
CA GLU A 189 3.31 36.26 10.41
C GLU A 189 2.33 35.84 11.53
N ASP A 190 2.22 36.65 12.60
CA ASP A 190 1.37 36.38 13.76
C ASP A 190 1.51 34.94 14.28
N PHE A 191 2.74 34.41 14.32
CA PHE A 191 2.99 32.99 14.57
C PHE A 191 2.42 32.52 15.91
N VAL A 192 2.63 33.30 16.97
CA VAL A 192 2.14 32.97 18.32
C VAL A 192 0.61 32.99 18.37
N GLU A 193 -0.03 33.97 17.73
CA GLU A 193 -1.48 34.05 17.64
C GLU A 193 -2.06 32.90 16.81
N ARG A 194 -1.39 32.50 15.73
CA ARG A 194 -1.76 31.30 14.97
C ARG A 194 -1.69 30.05 15.82
N VAL A 195 -0.62 29.85 16.58
CA VAL A 195 -0.51 28.66 17.45
C VAL A 195 -1.60 28.65 18.51
N LYS A 196 -1.96 29.80 19.09
CA LYS A 196 -3.04 29.94 20.08
C LYS A 196 -4.42 29.68 19.49
N THR A 197 -4.72 30.25 18.33
CA THR A 197 -6.03 30.08 17.65
C THR A 197 -6.23 28.66 17.13
N GLN A 198 -5.14 27.94 16.84
CA GLN A 198 -5.13 26.58 16.30
C GLN A 198 -5.01 25.48 17.38
N GLN A 199 -5.12 25.78 18.68
CA GLN A 199 -4.92 24.77 19.73
C GLN A 199 -5.90 23.58 19.64
N ASP A 200 -7.14 23.84 19.21
CA ASP A 200 -8.18 22.82 19.04
C ASP A 200 -8.28 22.28 17.59
N GLU A 201 -7.30 22.59 16.73
CA GLU A 201 -7.27 22.11 15.35
C GLU A 201 -6.52 20.76 15.21
N GLY A 202 -6.97 19.98 14.24
CA GLY A 202 -6.28 18.79 13.77
C GLY A 202 -5.43 19.05 12.53
N CYS A 203 -4.64 18.04 12.16
CA CYS A 203 -3.84 18.04 10.96
C CYS A 203 -3.94 16.70 10.21
N ASN A 204 -4.26 16.76 8.93
CA ASN A 204 -4.04 15.64 8.02
C ASN A 204 -2.72 15.86 7.27
N VAL A 205 -1.79 14.92 7.40
CA VAL A 205 -0.52 14.94 6.68
C VAL A 205 -0.55 13.83 5.66
N HIS A 206 -0.47 14.19 4.39
CA HIS A 206 -0.38 13.24 3.30
C HIS A 206 0.76 13.60 2.37
N GLY A 207 1.38 12.59 1.78
CA GLY A 207 2.54 12.79 0.92
C GLY A 207 3.34 11.52 0.75
N PHE A 208 4.58 11.68 0.27
CA PHE A 208 5.51 10.57 0.17
C PHE A 208 6.92 10.92 0.65
N LEU A 209 7.64 9.90 1.12
CA LEU A 209 9.05 9.98 1.50
C LEU A 209 9.85 9.06 0.61
N ASP A 210 10.89 9.57 -0.06
CA ASP A 210 11.84 8.73 -0.80
C ASP A 210 13.01 8.34 0.14
N VAL A 211 12.89 7.19 0.78
CA VAL A 211 13.87 6.67 1.75
C VAL A 211 14.85 5.69 1.10
N SER A 212 16.05 5.56 1.66
CA SER A 212 16.97 4.48 1.27
C SER A 212 16.45 3.12 1.68
N LYS A 213 16.77 2.07 0.91
CA LYS A 213 16.52 0.66 1.29
C LYS A 213 17.48 0.18 2.37
N VAL A 214 17.37 0.80 3.54
CA VAL A 214 18.11 0.52 4.77
C VAL A 214 17.12 0.61 5.91
N ALA A 215 17.34 -0.13 7.00
CA ALA A 215 16.51 0.03 8.19
C ALA A 215 16.54 1.49 8.67
N GLY A 216 15.41 1.95 9.20
CA GLY A 216 15.26 3.33 9.62
C GLY A 216 13.92 3.56 10.30
N ASN A 217 13.62 4.82 10.58
CA ASN A 217 12.33 5.23 11.04
C ASN A 217 11.92 6.56 10.40
N PHE A 218 10.62 6.74 10.24
CA PHE A 218 10.01 8.04 10.05
C PHE A 218 9.03 8.28 11.18
N HIS A 219 8.97 9.50 11.67
CA HIS A 219 8.16 9.81 12.85
C HIS A 219 7.51 11.18 12.77
N PHE A 220 6.39 11.26 13.46
CA PHE A 220 5.57 12.45 13.59
C PHE A 220 5.69 12.93 15.03
N ALA A 221 6.40 14.03 15.22
CA ALA A 221 6.62 14.62 16.54
C ALA A 221 6.08 16.04 16.57
N PRO A 222 5.27 16.40 17.59
CA PRO A 222 4.94 17.79 17.86
C PRO A 222 6.15 18.52 18.47
N GLY A 223 6.40 19.75 18.01
CA GLY A 223 7.27 20.68 18.74
C GLY A 223 8.77 20.35 18.76
N LYS A 224 9.31 19.60 17.77
CA LYS A 224 10.76 19.45 17.62
C LYS A 224 11.40 20.81 17.40
N GLY A 225 12.21 21.23 18.37
CA GLY A 225 12.65 22.61 18.61
C GLY A 225 12.54 23.02 20.08
N PHE A 226 11.69 22.35 20.87
CA PHE A 226 11.53 22.66 22.31
C PHE A 226 12.20 21.64 23.25
N TYR A 227 12.40 20.40 22.81
CA TYR A 227 12.86 19.30 23.68
C TYR A 227 14.38 19.02 23.66
N GLU A 228 15.14 19.60 22.74
CA GLU A 228 16.58 19.29 22.63
C GLU A 228 17.45 20.11 23.60
N SER A 229 16.90 21.19 24.17
CA SER A 229 17.51 21.83 25.33
C SER A 229 17.09 21.07 26.59
N ASN A 230 18.05 20.49 27.31
CA ASN A 230 17.93 20.14 28.74
C ASN A 230 17.76 21.40 29.63
N ILE A 231 17.15 22.45 29.10
CA ILE A 231 16.89 23.71 29.77
C ILE A 231 15.39 23.69 30.04
N ASP A 232 15.03 23.52 31.32
CA ASP A 232 13.69 23.81 31.80
C ASP A 232 13.43 25.29 31.51
N VAL A 233 12.65 25.58 30.46
CA VAL A 233 12.20 26.95 30.16
C VAL A 233 10.79 27.09 30.74
N PRO A 234 10.60 27.83 31.86
CA PRO A 234 9.31 27.93 32.56
C PRO A 234 8.20 28.63 31.76
N GLU A 235 8.55 29.35 30.70
CA GLU A 235 7.59 30.18 29.96
C GLU A 235 6.96 29.45 28.77
N LEU A 236 7.45 28.24 28.45
CA LEU A 236 6.77 27.31 27.55
C LEU A 236 5.94 26.25 28.30
N SER A 237 5.53 26.54 29.54
CA SER A 237 4.53 25.78 30.30
C SER A 237 3.17 25.65 29.59
N LEU A 238 2.92 26.39 28.49
CA LEU A 238 1.75 26.18 27.64
C LEU A 238 1.71 24.77 27.00
N LEU A 239 2.85 24.06 26.93
CA LEU A 239 3.00 22.72 26.36
C LEU A 239 3.36 21.63 27.39
N GLU A 240 3.45 21.96 28.69
CA GLU A 240 3.75 20.99 29.76
C GLU A 240 2.63 19.94 29.95
N GLY A 241 1.43 20.20 29.41
CA GLY A 241 0.27 19.30 29.48
C GLY A 241 0.39 18.00 28.69
N GLY A 242 1.51 17.75 28.02
CA GLY A 242 1.65 16.64 27.08
C GLY A 242 0.82 16.86 25.82
N PHE A 243 1.15 16.12 24.76
CA PHE A 243 0.40 16.18 23.52
C PHE A 243 -0.51 14.96 23.39
N ASN A 244 -1.73 15.19 22.93
CA ASN A 244 -2.62 14.11 22.53
C ASN A 244 -2.25 13.64 21.10
N ILE A 245 -1.45 12.58 21.00
CA ILE A 245 -0.99 11.87 19.81
C ILE A 245 -2.03 10.86 19.27
N THR A 246 -3.32 11.07 19.55
CA THR A 246 -4.41 10.34 18.88
C THR A 246 -4.33 10.55 17.38
N HIS A 247 -4.31 9.45 16.63
CA HIS A 247 -4.10 9.49 15.19
C HIS A 247 -4.91 8.41 14.47
N LYS A 248 -5.19 8.69 13.21
CA LYS A 248 -5.84 7.78 12.27
C LYS A 248 -4.98 7.67 11.02
N ILE A 249 -4.57 6.45 10.70
CA ILE A 249 -3.85 6.13 9.48
C ILE A 249 -4.91 5.87 8.42
N ASN A 250 -5.07 6.79 7.48
CA ASN A 250 -6.00 6.61 6.37
C ASN A 250 -5.41 5.62 5.37
N LYS A 251 -4.12 5.81 5.03
CA LYS A 251 -3.41 4.95 4.09
C LYS A 251 -1.91 4.92 4.38
N LEU A 252 -1.30 3.75 4.29
CA LEU A 252 0.15 3.61 4.32
C LEU A 252 0.60 2.55 3.32
N SER A 253 1.44 2.93 2.36
CA SER A 253 1.99 2.00 1.36
C SER A 253 3.48 2.20 1.12
N PHE A 254 4.17 1.08 0.88
CA PHE A 254 5.61 1.05 0.59
C PHE A 254 5.81 0.71 -0.90
N GLY A 255 5.99 1.73 -1.73
CA GLY A 255 6.11 1.63 -3.18
C GLY A 255 4.76 1.74 -3.88
N THR A 256 4.67 1.22 -5.11
CA THR A 256 3.45 1.25 -5.91
C THR A 256 2.49 0.13 -5.50
N GLU A 257 1.20 0.40 -5.40
CA GLU A 257 0.20 -0.64 -5.11
C GLU A 257 0.01 -1.61 -6.29
N PHE A 258 -0.32 -2.87 -5.97
CA PHE A 258 -0.63 -3.93 -6.93
C PHE A 258 -1.98 -4.57 -6.58
N PRO A 259 -2.68 -5.20 -7.54
CA PRO A 259 -4.03 -5.71 -7.30
C PRO A 259 -4.04 -6.82 -6.24
N GLY A 260 -4.99 -6.73 -5.29
CA GLY A 260 -5.18 -7.71 -4.22
C GLY A 260 -4.30 -7.51 -2.98
N VAL A 261 -3.41 -6.50 -2.97
CA VAL A 261 -2.68 -6.14 -1.75
C VAL A 261 -3.63 -5.57 -0.70
N VAL A 262 -3.50 -6.05 0.53
CA VAL A 262 -4.23 -5.52 1.70
C VAL A 262 -3.18 -5.03 2.69
N ASN A 263 -3.16 -3.72 2.95
CA ASN A 263 -2.26 -3.15 3.94
C ASN A 263 -2.92 -3.21 5.33
N PRO A 264 -2.25 -3.76 6.36
CA PRO A 264 -2.84 -3.94 7.68
C PRO A 264 -3.13 -2.62 8.43
N LEU A 265 -2.51 -1.51 8.02
CA LEU A 265 -2.67 -0.19 8.65
C LEU A 265 -3.67 0.73 7.92
N ASP A 266 -4.24 0.32 6.78
CA ASP A 266 -5.20 1.15 6.06
C ASP A 266 -6.49 1.30 6.88
N GLY A 267 -6.84 2.54 7.21
CA GLY A 267 -7.99 2.87 8.06
C GLY A 267 -7.81 2.59 9.56
N ALA A 268 -6.61 2.21 10.00
CA ALA A 268 -6.34 1.97 11.42
C ALA A 268 -6.43 3.27 12.22
N GLN A 269 -7.02 3.21 13.42
CA GLN A 269 -7.13 4.36 14.31
C GLN A 269 -6.66 3.99 15.71
N TRP A 270 -5.99 4.92 16.37
CA TRP A 270 -5.54 4.73 17.73
C TRP A 270 -5.78 6.00 18.55
N THR A 271 -6.39 5.80 19.72
CA THR A 271 -6.70 6.85 20.69
C THR A 271 -5.76 6.73 21.88
N GLN A 272 -5.11 7.84 22.22
CA GLN A 272 -4.17 7.85 23.33
C GLN A 272 -4.89 7.69 24.69
N PRO A 273 -4.30 6.94 25.64
CA PRO A 273 -4.75 6.93 27.03
C PRO A 273 -4.51 8.29 27.73
N ALA A 274 -4.90 8.41 29.00
CA ALA A 274 -4.81 9.68 29.74
C ALA A 274 -3.36 10.18 29.99
N SER A 275 -2.35 9.33 29.85
CA SER A 275 -0.93 9.67 30.00
C SER A 275 -0.30 10.13 28.68
N ASP A 276 0.69 11.03 28.76
CA ASP A 276 1.58 11.30 27.63
C ASP A 276 2.37 10.04 27.25
N GLY A 277 2.86 9.95 26.02
CA GLY A 277 3.61 8.77 25.59
C GLY A 277 4.00 8.78 24.13
N THR A 278 4.63 7.69 23.70
CA THR A 278 5.00 7.46 22.31
C THR A 278 4.34 6.21 21.78
N TYR A 279 3.83 6.30 20.55
CA TYR A 279 3.29 5.17 19.84
C TYR A 279 4.29 4.70 18.80
N GLN A 280 4.61 3.40 18.79
CA GLN A 280 5.65 2.83 17.94
C GLN A 280 5.05 1.70 17.10
N TYR A 281 5.15 1.85 15.79
CA TYR A 281 4.87 0.80 14.82
C TYR A 281 6.19 0.20 14.35
N PHE A 282 6.36 -1.10 14.54
CA PHE A 282 7.46 -1.87 13.96
C PHE A 282 6.96 -2.57 12.71
N ILE A 283 7.45 -2.11 11.58
CA ILE A 283 7.06 -2.53 10.25
C ILE A 283 8.18 -3.39 9.66
N LYS A 284 7.82 -4.58 9.18
CA LYS A 284 8.73 -5.42 8.41
C LYS A 284 8.30 -5.40 6.95
N VAL A 285 9.11 -4.76 6.11
CA VAL A 285 8.86 -4.54 4.69
C VAL A 285 9.38 -5.73 3.88
N VAL A 286 8.51 -6.35 3.09
CA VAL A 286 8.79 -7.52 2.26
C VAL A 286 8.76 -7.12 0.78
N PRO A 287 9.92 -7.03 0.11
CA PRO A 287 9.99 -6.73 -1.32
C PRO A 287 9.14 -7.70 -2.13
N THR A 288 8.29 -7.16 -3.00
CA THR A 288 7.31 -7.93 -3.75
C THR A 288 7.32 -7.52 -5.22
N ILE A 289 7.52 -8.47 -6.12
CA ILE A 289 7.40 -8.24 -7.57
C ILE A 289 6.13 -8.91 -8.04
N TYR A 290 5.23 -8.13 -8.63
CA TYR A 290 4.02 -8.64 -9.27
C TYR A 290 4.18 -8.59 -10.80
N THR A 291 4.05 -9.75 -11.44
CA THR A 291 4.13 -9.91 -12.89
C THR A 291 2.73 -10.16 -13.43
N ASP A 292 2.19 -9.20 -14.18
CA ASP A 292 0.90 -9.29 -14.87
C ASP A 292 0.94 -10.38 -15.97
N ILE A 293 -0.22 -10.87 -16.42
CA ILE A 293 -0.36 -11.80 -17.56
C ILE A 293 0.30 -11.27 -18.85
N ARG A 294 0.45 -9.94 -18.97
CA ARG A 294 1.12 -9.27 -20.09
C ARG A 294 2.64 -9.26 -19.96
N GLY A 295 3.20 -9.71 -18.84
CA GLY A 295 4.62 -9.68 -18.51
C GLY A 295 5.13 -8.32 -18.01
N HIS A 296 4.23 -7.42 -17.59
CA HIS A 296 4.64 -6.16 -16.95
C HIS A 296 4.98 -6.42 -15.48
N ASN A 297 6.17 -5.96 -15.06
CA ASN A 297 6.63 -6.11 -13.68
C ASN A 297 6.33 -4.85 -12.86
N ILE A 298 5.60 -5.02 -11.76
CA ILE A 298 5.35 -3.98 -10.76
C ILE A 298 6.25 -4.27 -9.56
N HIS A 299 7.13 -3.33 -9.23
CA HIS A 299 7.97 -3.38 -8.05
C HIS A 299 7.26 -2.72 -6.88
N SER A 300 6.81 -3.53 -5.93
CA SER A 300 6.07 -3.09 -4.75
C SER A 300 6.67 -3.69 -3.48
N ASN A 301 6.10 -3.36 -2.33
CA ASN A 301 6.47 -3.97 -1.08
C ASN A 301 5.20 -4.20 -0.26
N GLN A 302 5.09 -5.42 0.26
CA GLN A 302 4.13 -5.73 1.31
C GLN A 302 4.76 -5.41 2.65
N PHE A 303 3.95 -5.33 3.70
CA PHE A 303 4.50 -5.17 5.04
C PHE A 303 3.63 -5.84 6.09
N SER A 304 4.28 -6.27 7.17
CA SER A 304 3.62 -6.69 8.40
C SER A 304 3.93 -5.68 9.50
N VAL A 305 3.00 -5.50 10.43
CA VAL A 305 3.13 -4.52 11.51
C VAL A 305 2.94 -5.17 12.88
N THR A 306 3.71 -4.69 13.85
CA THR A 306 3.47 -4.90 15.29
C THR A 306 3.52 -3.55 15.99
N GLU A 307 2.65 -3.34 16.96
CA GLU A 307 2.49 -2.04 17.65
C GLU A 307 2.94 -2.11 19.11
N HIS A 308 3.43 -1.00 19.62
CA HIS A 308 3.84 -0.84 21.00
C HIS A 308 3.65 0.59 21.47
N PHE A 309 3.00 0.78 22.62
CA PHE A 309 2.88 2.08 23.27
C PHE A 309 3.79 2.15 24.49
N ARG A 310 4.59 3.21 24.58
CA ARG A 310 5.39 3.50 25.78
C ARG A 310 4.82 4.71 26.49
N ASP A 311 4.41 4.48 27.74
CA ASP A 311 3.89 5.52 28.62
C ASP A 311 5.00 6.52 29.02
N GLY A 312 4.66 7.80 29.03
CA GLY A 312 5.56 8.90 29.35
C GLY A 312 5.95 8.99 30.83
N ASN A 313 5.24 8.28 31.71
CA ASN A 313 5.61 8.13 33.12
C ASN A 313 6.81 7.18 33.33
N VAL A 314 7.15 6.35 32.34
CA VAL A 314 8.27 5.41 32.43
C VAL A 314 9.58 6.11 32.08
N ARG A 315 10.57 6.04 32.97
CA ARG A 315 11.90 6.61 32.72
C ARG A 315 12.79 5.64 31.93
N PRO A 316 13.58 6.11 30.94
CA PRO A 316 13.68 7.50 30.47
C PRO A 316 12.43 7.95 29.70
N LYS A 317 11.99 9.20 29.94
CA LYS A 317 10.79 9.77 29.33
C LYS A 317 10.93 9.75 27.80
N PRO A 318 10.09 9.00 27.07
CA PRO A 318 10.16 8.97 25.62
C PRO A 318 9.72 10.31 25.03
N GLN A 319 10.25 10.63 23.84
CA GLN A 319 9.77 11.75 23.05
C GLN A 319 8.30 11.49 22.64
N PRO A 320 7.37 12.42 22.90
CA PRO A 320 5.99 12.25 22.47
C PRO A 320 5.92 12.28 20.94
N GLY A 321 5.20 11.34 20.36
CA GLY A 321 5.08 11.22 18.91
C GLY A 321 4.74 9.81 18.45
N VAL A 322 4.46 9.71 17.16
CA VAL A 322 4.15 8.45 16.47
C VAL A 322 5.34 8.07 15.60
N PHE A 323 5.96 6.93 15.90
CA PHE A 323 7.17 6.45 15.24
C PHE A 323 6.86 5.21 14.41
N PHE A 324 7.35 5.19 13.18
CA PHE A 324 7.27 4.06 12.27
C PHE A 324 8.68 3.55 12.01
N PHE A 325 9.08 2.51 12.74
CA PHE A 325 10.33 1.80 12.51
C PHE A 325 10.11 0.80 11.39
N TYR A 326 10.91 0.86 10.33
CA TYR A 326 10.82 -0.07 9.21
C TYR A 326 12.14 -0.82 9.03
N ASP A 327 12.03 -2.12 8.79
CA ASP A 327 13.15 -2.99 8.48
C ASP A 327 12.83 -3.88 7.27
N PHE A 328 13.83 -4.17 6.45
CA PHE A 328 13.66 -4.90 5.20
C PHE A 328 13.88 -6.40 5.40
N SER A 329 12.91 -7.20 4.96
CA SER A 329 13.04 -8.65 4.92
C SER A 329 14.06 -9.07 3.85
N PRO A 330 14.96 -10.03 4.15
CA PRO A 330 15.88 -10.60 3.16
C PRO A 330 15.16 -11.50 2.14
N ILE A 331 13.88 -11.81 2.36
CA ILE A 331 13.05 -12.64 1.49
C ILE A 331 12.20 -11.73 0.61
N LYS A 332 12.27 -11.97 -0.70
CA LYS A 332 11.45 -11.34 -1.73
C LYS A 332 10.38 -12.31 -2.23
N VAL A 333 9.17 -11.80 -2.37
CA VAL A 333 8.03 -12.53 -2.90
C VAL A 333 7.84 -12.16 -4.36
N ILE A 334 7.69 -13.15 -5.24
CA ILE A 334 7.37 -12.94 -6.65
C ILE A 334 6.01 -13.57 -6.91
N PHE A 335 5.06 -12.74 -7.32
CA PHE A 335 3.77 -13.17 -7.84
C PHE A 335 3.83 -13.16 -9.36
N THR A 336 3.53 -14.29 -9.98
CA THR A 336 3.43 -14.39 -11.43
C THR A 336 2.04 -14.84 -11.81
N GLU A 337 1.31 -14.02 -12.56
CA GLU A 337 0.05 -14.44 -13.16
C GLU A 337 0.31 -15.26 -14.41
N GLU A 338 0.01 -16.55 -14.33
CA GLU A 338 0.07 -17.43 -15.49
C GLU A 338 -1.34 -17.67 -16.05
N SER A 339 -1.47 -17.50 -17.36
CA SER A 339 -2.63 -18.00 -18.09
C SER A 339 -2.38 -19.43 -18.54
N ARG A 340 -3.43 -20.27 -18.50
CA ARG A 340 -3.32 -21.63 -19.04
C ARG A 340 -3.11 -21.59 -20.55
N SER A 341 -2.22 -22.44 -21.05
CA SER A 341 -2.01 -22.52 -22.50
C SER A 341 -3.26 -23.03 -23.23
N LEU A 342 -3.57 -22.39 -24.37
CA LEU A 342 -4.70 -22.77 -25.21
C LEU A 342 -4.60 -24.24 -25.66
N LEU A 343 -3.38 -24.73 -25.94
CA LEU A 343 -3.17 -26.12 -26.31
C LEU A 343 -3.51 -27.09 -25.18
N HIS A 344 -3.14 -26.77 -23.94
CA HIS A 344 -3.51 -27.59 -22.78
C HIS A 344 -5.02 -27.61 -22.55
N TYR A 345 -5.70 -26.49 -22.77
CA TYR A 345 -7.16 -26.44 -22.73
C TYR A 345 -7.79 -27.32 -23.82
N LEU A 346 -7.32 -27.23 -25.07
CA LEU A 346 -7.83 -28.06 -26.17
C LEU A 346 -7.59 -29.56 -25.91
N THR A 347 -6.42 -29.96 -25.40
CA THR A 347 -6.16 -31.35 -25.05
C THR A 347 -7.10 -31.85 -23.96
N ASN A 348 -7.40 -31.03 -22.95
CA ASN A 348 -8.35 -31.37 -21.90
C ASN A 348 -9.77 -31.53 -22.45
N LEU A 349 -10.21 -30.66 -23.36
CA LEU A 349 -11.51 -30.79 -24.02
C LEU A 349 -11.63 -32.09 -24.83
N CYS A 350 -10.61 -32.42 -25.65
CA CYS A 350 -10.59 -33.68 -26.39
C CYS A 350 -10.61 -34.89 -25.45
N ALA A 351 -9.89 -34.82 -24.32
CA ALA A 351 -9.88 -35.87 -23.30
C ALA A 351 -11.25 -36.05 -22.63
N ILE A 352 -11.98 -34.97 -22.34
CA ILE A 352 -13.34 -35.03 -21.78
C ILE A 352 -14.30 -35.70 -22.77
N VAL A 353 -14.30 -35.27 -24.04
CA VAL A 353 -15.20 -35.83 -25.07
C VAL A 353 -14.90 -37.31 -25.31
N GLY A 354 -13.62 -37.66 -25.51
CA GLY A 354 -13.20 -39.05 -25.72
C GLY A 354 -13.43 -39.92 -24.48
N GLY A 355 -13.08 -39.41 -23.30
CA GLY A 355 -13.23 -40.09 -22.02
C GLY A 355 -14.68 -40.42 -21.70
N VAL A 356 -15.59 -39.44 -21.78
CA VAL A 356 -17.01 -39.70 -21.51
C VAL A 356 -17.60 -40.65 -22.55
N PHE A 357 -17.29 -40.48 -23.84
CA PHE A 357 -17.77 -41.40 -24.88
C PHE A 357 -17.35 -42.86 -24.63
N THR A 358 -16.09 -43.09 -24.27
CA THR A 358 -15.59 -44.46 -23.97
C THR A 358 -16.26 -45.07 -22.73
N VAL A 359 -16.41 -44.31 -21.64
CA VAL A 359 -17.03 -44.78 -20.40
C VAL A 359 -18.52 -45.06 -20.62
N SER A 360 -19.23 -44.17 -21.32
CA SER A 360 -20.64 -44.39 -21.66
C SER A 360 -20.84 -45.64 -22.52
N GLY A 361 -19.93 -45.91 -23.46
CA GLY A 361 -19.95 -47.14 -24.26
C GLY A 361 -19.75 -48.41 -23.43
N ILE A 362 -18.86 -48.38 -22.43
CA ILE A 362 -18.65 -49.51 -21.51
C ILE A 362 -19.91 -49.74 -20.65
N ILE A 363 -20.52 -48.68 -20.13
CA ILE A 363 -21.75 -48.75 -19.32
C ILE A 363 -22.91 -49.30 -20.14
N ASP A 364 -23.12 -48.78 -21.36
CA ASP A 364 -24.18 -49.27 -22.26
C ASP A 364 -23.97 -50.74 -22.60
N SER A 365 -22.72 -51.14 -22.90
CA SER A 365 -22.38 -52.55 -23.14
C SER A 365 -22.70 -53.43 -21.92
N PHE A 366 -22.35 -53.00 -20.71
CA PHE A 366 -22.63 -53.76 -19.49
C PHE A 366 -24.14 -53.91 -19.24
N ILE A 367 -24.90 -52.82 -19.41
CA ILE A 367 -26.37 -52.83 -19.26
C ILE A 367 -27.02 -53.73 -20.33
N TYR A 368 -26.60 -53.62 -21.59
CA TYR A 368 -27.13 -54.41 -22.69
C TYR A 368 -26.90 -55.91 -22.50
N HIS A 369 -25.68 -56.32 -22.15
CA HIS A 369 -25.36 -57.71 -21.86
C HIS A 369 -26.08 -58.21 -20.60
N GLY A 370 -26.19 -57.38 -19.56
CA GLY A 370 -26.94 -57.67 -18.35
C GLY A 370 -28.42 -57.93 -18.61
N GLN A 371 -29.10 -57.05 -19.35
CA GLN A 371 -30.50 -57.22 -19.75
C GLN A 371 -30.70 -58.47 -20.61
N LYS A 372 -29.79 -58.74 -21.56
CA LYS A 372 -29.84 -59.95 -22.38
C LYS A 372 -29.66 -61.23 -21.56
N ALA A 373 -28.75 -61.22 -20.58
CA ALA A 373 -28.53 -62.34 -19.67
C ALA A 373 -29.74 -62.57 -18.74
N LEU A 374 -30.34 -61.51 -18.21
CA LEU A 374 -31.55 -61.57 -17.38
C LEU A 374 -32.75 -62.09 -18.18
N LYS A 375 -32.98 -61.56 -19.38
CA LYS A 375 -34.05 -62.03 -20.28
C LYS A 375 -33.88 -63.52 -20.61
N LYS A 376 -32.65 -63.96 -20.92
CA LYS A 376 -32.36 -65.39 -21.14
C LYS A 376 -32.60 -66.24 -19.90
N LYS A 377 -32.29 -65.74 -18.69
CA LYS A 377 -32.58 -66.45 -17.42
C LYS A 377 -34.07 -66.54 -17.13
N MET A 378 -34.84 -65.50 -17.44
CA MET A 378 -36.30 -65.51 -17.34
C MET A 378 -36.94 -66.50 -18.31
N GLU A 379 -36.49 -66.54 -19.57
CA GLU A 379 -36.95 -67.52 -20.58
C GLU A 379 -36.65 -68.97 -20.17
N LEU A 380 -35.56 -69.22 -19.41
CA LEU A 380 -35.22 -70.53 -18.87
C LEU A 380 -35.95 -70.91 -17.57
N GLY A 381 -36.87 -70.07 -17.06
CA GLY A 381 -37.69 -70.37 -15.88
C GLY A 381 -36.93 -70.47 -14.55
N LYS A 382 -35.69 -69.95 -14.45
CA LYS A 382 -34.84 -70.04 -13.23
C LYS A 382 -35.03 -68.88 -12.24
N TYR A 383 -36.15 -68.18 -12.26
CA TYR A 383 -36.50 -67.20 -11.23
C TYR A 383 -37.42 -67.87 -10.21
N ARG A 384 -36.86 -68.26 -9.06
CA ARG A 384 -37.59 -68.44 -7.81
C ARG A 384 -37.16 -67.35 -6.85
#